data_AF-A0A1E7LEZ0-F1
#
_entry.id   AF-A0A1E7LEZ0-F1
#
_cell.length_a   1.000
_cell.length_b   1.000
_cell.length_c   1.000
_cell.angle_alpha   90.00
_cell.angle_beta   90.00
_cell.angle_gamma   90.00
#
_symmetry.space_group_name_H-M   'P 1'
#
loop_
_entity.id
_entity.type
_entity.pdbx_description
1 polymer ?
#
loop_
_entity_poly.entity_id
_entity_poly.type
_entity_poly.pdbx_seq_one_letter_code
_entity_poly.pdbx_strand_id
1 'polypeptide(L)'
;MNKLSRTLSIGAIAGALALTGGMAAASQPAGDPTPAPSPRTQPSGMVKALADSLGVSVAEAERKLDRQTAQQETLERLGRSGVPTRSAYFDAKGTLTVDVATARQAAEVEAAGLAARIPARAPSALEGIKAELDRLAEKKLPVGVESWHVDPVGNKVVVTVRDTADATSRAFVAAARSHGPAVTVETSTDDAPQATAAISPGSKMNINTPDVNGGYCSVGFGARDQQGRQYLATAGHCIKGLDTLYFSGSSFAKGTQTRFAHGYDSVDMGIAAISSGNSVTTAVGGWGVVSNTPVRGAQRAAVGSTVCKSGATTKWTCGTISSYNHSVTYTDPGQPRTLVKGLAKSSVCIHKGDSGGAWITNQGQAQGVTSGSSDLSCDGSFGSGASWMQPLDDLLRYYGLTLNTAS
;
A
#
# COMPACT_ATOMS: atom_id res chain seq x y z
N MET A 1 50.38 -61.16 35.94
CA MET A 1 50.07 -62.43 36.66
C MET A 1 48.75 -62.21 37.35
N ASN A 2 47.63 -62.93 37.18
CA ASN A 2 47.25 -64.15 36.48
C ASN A 2 45.73 -63.97 36.24
N LYS A 3 45.24 -64.09 35.00
CA LYS A 3 44.53 -65.27 34.46
C LYS A 3 43.07 -65.40 34.94
N LEU A 4 42.14 -65.23 34.00
CA LEU A 4 41.29 -66.27 33.37
C LEU A 4 40.10 -66.67 34.27
N SER A 5 38.87 -66.32 33.88
CA SER A 5 38.00 -67.00 32.90
C SER A 5 37.28 -68.23 33.47
N ARG A 6 36.03 -68.35 33.01
CA ARG A 6 35.40 -69.53 32.37
C ARG A 6 34.24 -70.19 33.11
N THR A 7 33.07 -70.11 32.44
CA THR A 7 32.10 -71.20 32.11
C THR A 7 31.31 -71.81 33.28
N LEU A 8 30.11 -72.42 33.15
CA LEU A 8 29.32 -73.08 32.11
C LEU A 8 27.88 -73.16 32.73
N SER A 9 26.77 -72.78 32.07
CA SER A 9 25.79 -73.61 31.32
C SER A 9 24.97 -74.67 32.09
N ILE A 10 23.80 -74.98 31.51
CA ILE A 10 22.77 -76.04 31.80
C ILE A 10 21.58 -75.45 32.60
N GLY A 11 20.36 -75.31 32.07
CA GLY A 11 19.51 -76.27 31.34
C GLY A 11 18.59 -76.97 32.37
N ALA A 12 17.28 -77.17 32.23
CA ALA A 12 16.32 -77.00 31.14
C ALA A 12 14.89 -77.26 31.72
N ILE A 13 13.86 -77.11 30.86
CA ILE A 13 12.54 -77.79 30.90
C ILE A 13 11.58 -77.33 32.02
N ALA A 14 10.27 -77.23 31.89
CA ALA A 14 9.22 -77.11 30.87
C ALA A 14 7.92 -77.21 31.68
N GLY A 15 6.79 -76.72 31.18
CA GLY A 15 5.49 -77.10 31.75
C GLY A 15 4.50 -75.96 31.85
N ALA A 16 3.73 -75.80 30.77
CA ALA A 16 2.61 -74.90 30.69
C ALA A 16 1.47 -75.30 31.63
N LEU A 17 0.77 -74.31 32.17
CA LEU A 17 -0.65 -74.43 32.50
C LEU A 17 -1.30 -73.05 32.39
N ALA A 18 -2.20 -72.91 31.42
CA ALA A 18 -3.08 -71.77 31.28
C ALA A 18 -4.16 -71.80 32.37
N LEU A 19 -4.54 -70.64 32.90
CA LEU A 19 -5.88 -70.35 33.40
C LEU A 19 -6.10 -68.84 33.47
N THR A 20 -7.18 -68.44 32.82
CA THR A 20 -7.78 -67.11 32.73
C THR A 20 -8.37 -66.63 34.05
N GLY A 21 -8.41 -65.31 34.26
CA GLY A 21 -9.38 -64.66 35.15
C GLY A 21 -8.77 -63.60 36.04
N GLY A 22 -9.14 -62.34 35.82
CA GLY A 22 -8.44 -61.17 36.34
C GLY A 22 -8.67 -60.88 37.82
N MET A 23 -7.79 -60.04 38.37
CA MET A 23 -8.04 -59.19 39.53
C MET A 23 -7.23 -57.90 39.37
N ALA A 24 -7.87 -56.80 39.76
CA ALA A 24 -7.43 -55.42 39.59
C ALA A 24 -6.11 -55.12 40.32
N ALA A 25 -5.25 -54.32 39.67
CA ALA A 25 -4.09 -53.70 40.31
C ALA A 25 -4.21 -52.18 40.18
N ALA A 26 -4.02 -51.51 41.31
CA ALA A 26 -4.21 -50.09 41.53
C ALA A 26 -3.31 -49.22 40.64
N SER A 27 -3.90 -48.12 40.19
CA SER A 27 -3.29 -47.04 39.41
C SER A 27 -2.29 -46.22 40.24
N GLN A 28 -1.05 -46.10 39.75
CA GLN A 28 -0.17 -44.96 40.05
C GLN A 28 -0.40 -43.86 39.01
N PRO A 29 -0.35 -42.56 39.38
CA PRO A 29 -0.46 -41.49 38.40
C PRO A 29 0.85 -41.43 37.60
N ALA A 30 0.78 -41.78 36.32
CA ALA A 30 1.83 -41.44 35.37
C ALA A 30 1.84 -39.91 35.23
N GLY A 31 3.00 -39.30 35.49
CA GLY A 31 3.21 -37.88 35.23
C GLY A 31 2.93 -37.57 33.76
N ASP A 32 2.28 -36.44 33.52
CA ASP A 32 1.91 -35.99 32.18
C ASP A 32 3.13 -35.98 31.25
N PRO A 33 2.99 -36.46 30.00
CA PRO A 33 4.05 -36.34 29.02
C PRO A 33 4.30 -34.86 28.74
N THR A 34 5.55 -34.42 28.87
CA THR A 34 6.00 -33.09 28.45
C THR A 34 5.50 -32.84 27.01
N PRO A 35 4.76 -31.76 26.74
CA PRO A 35 4.26 -31.51 25.40
C PRO A 35 5.44 -31.39 24.44
N ALA A 36 5.40 -32.16 23.35
CA ALA A 36 6.29 -31.90 22.22
C ALA A 36 6.09 -30.44 21.77
N PRO A 37 7.17 -29.72 21.38
CA PRO A 37 7.03 -28.34 20.94
C PRO A 37 6.10 -28.30 19.73
N SER A 38 4.99 -27.57 19.87
CA SER A 38 4.02 -27.36 18.79
C SER A 38 4.72 -26.80 17.54
N PRO A 39 4.27 -27.19 16.33
CA PRO A 39 4.74 -26.56 15.09
C PRO A 39 4.57 -25.05 15.19
N ARG A 40 5.64 -24.33 14.84
CA ARG A 40 5.77 -22.88 15.02
C ARG A 40 4.60 -22.15 14.38
N THR A 41 4.22 -21.07 15.08
CA THR A 41 3.44 -19.91 14.62
C THR A 41 3.39 -19.76 13.10
N GLN A 42 2.18 -19.57 12.57
CA GLN A 42 1.98 -19.08 11.21
C GLN A 42 3.01 -17.97 10.90
N PRO A 43 3.68 -18.01 9.73
CA PRO A 43 4.62 -16.97 9.35
C PRO A 43 3.95 -15.62 9.55
N SER A 44 4.66 -14.66 10.16
CA SER A 44 4.09 -13.33 10.31
C SER A 44 3.66 -12.82 8.92
N GLY A 45 2.61 -12.01 8.85
CA GLY A 45 2.16 -11.46 7.56
C GLY A 45 3.28 -10.79 6.76
N MET A 46 4.30 -10.29 7.47
CA MET A 46 5.54 -9.74 6.92
C MET A 46 6.42 -10.79 6.21
N VAL A 47 6.62 -11.98 6.79
CA VAL A 47 7.39 -13.07 6.16
C VAL A 47 6.70 -13.52 4.87
N LYS A 48 5.38 -13.68 4.91
CA LYS A 48 4.61 -14.05 3.72
C LYS A 48 4.71 -12.97 2.64
N ALA A 49 4.54 -11.70 3.00
CA ALA A 49 4.69 -10.59 2.06
C ALA A 49 6.10 -10.53 1.45
N LEU A 50 7.15 -10.80 2.25
CA LEU A 50 8.52 -10.86 1.76
C LEU A 50 8.74 -12.01 0.78
N ALA A 51 8.22 -13.20 1.10
CA ALA A 51 8.31 -14.37 0.22
C ALA A 51 7.63 -14.11 -1.13
N ASP A 52 6.41 -13.57 -1.10
CA ASP A 52 5.64 -13.23 -2.29
C ASP A 52 6.37 -12.16 -3.14
N SER A 53 6.98 -11.15 -2.50
CA SER A 53 7.70 -10.06 -3.18
C SER A 53 9.02 -10.51 -3.83
N LEU A 54 9.74 -11.44 -3.19
CA LEU A 54 11.04 -11.92 -3.67
C LEU A 54 10.91 -13.13 -4.61
N GLY A 55 9.71 -13.71 -4.77
CA GLY A 55 9.52 -14.93 -5.56
C GLY A 55 10.19 -16.16 -4.95
N VAL A 56 10.34 -16.20 -3.61
CA VAL A 56 10.99 -17.30 -2.88
C VAL A 56 10.01 -18.01 -1.95
N SER A 57 10.40 -19.18 -1.42
CA SER A 57 9.56 -19.87 -0.43
C SER A 57 9.47 -19.08 0.89
N VAL A 58 8.35 -19.21 1.61
CA VAL A 58 8.18 -18.64 2.97
C VAL A 58 9.34 -19.04 3.89
N ALA A 59 9.73 -20.32 3.87
CA ALA A 59 10.85 -20.81 4.68
C ALA A 59 12.20 -20.17 4.27
N GLU A 60 12.38 -19.79 3.00
CA GLU A 60 13.57 -19.08 2.54
C GLU A 60 13.58 -17.61 2.98
N ALA A 61 12.41 -16.95 2.92
CA ALA A 61 12.23 -15.61 3.47
C ALA A 61 12.50 -15.58 4.99
N GLU A 62 12.01 -16.58 5.74
CA GLU A 62 12.32 -16.76 7.17
C GLU A 62 13.83 -16.90 7.40
N ARG A 63 14.49 -17.86 6.72
CA ARG A 63 15.94 -18.05 6.85
C ARG A 63 16.75 -16.81 6.48
N LYS A 64 16.28 -16.01 5.52
CA LYS A 64 16.91 -14.73 5.18
C LYS A 64 16.81 -13.76 6.35
N LEU A 65 15.60 -13.54 6.89
CA LEU A 65 15.37 -12.63 8.01
C LEU A 65 16.11 -13.07 9.27
N ASP A 66 16.08 -14.36 9.62
CA ASP A 66 16.79 -14.91 10.79
C ASP A 66 18.31 -14.66 10.69
N ARG A 67 18.90 -14.88 9.51
CA ARG A 67 20.33 -14.58 9.29
C ARG A 67 20.63 -13.10 9.42
N GLN A 68 19.80 -12.23 8.85
CA GLN A 68 19.98 -10.78 8.94
C GLN A 68 19.88 -10.30 10.39
N THR A 69 18.94 -10.82 11.16
CA THR A 69 18.80 -10.55 12.60
C THR A 69 20.05 -10.97 13.36
N ALA A 70 20.54 -12.20 13.19
CA ALA A 70 21.74 -12.68 13.87
C ALA A 70 22.99 -11.85 13.53
N GLN A 71 23.14 -11.42 12.27
CA GLN A 71 24.25 -10.55 11.85
C GLN A 71 24.13 -9.15 12.46
N GLN A 72 22.93 -8.57 12.51
CA GLN A 72 22.67 -7.28 13.16
C GLN A 72 22.97 -7.33 14.66
N GLU A 73 22.52 -8.36 15.38
CA GLU A 73 22.84 -8.54 16.80
C GLU A 73 24.35 -8.65 17.05
N THR A 74 25.07 -9.28 16.12
CA THR A 74 26.54 -9.38 16.17
C THR A 74 27.19 -8.01 15.99
N LEU A 75 26.71 -7.21 15.04
CA LEU A 75 27.16 -5.84 14.82
C LEU A 75 26.92 -4.97 16.07
N GLU A 76 25.76 -5.09 16.70
CA GLU A 76 25.46 -4.38 17.95
C GLU A 76 26.41 -4.77 19.09
N ARG A 77 26.70 -6.08 19.25
CA ARG A 77 27.65 -6.55 20.27
C ARG A 77 29.05 -6.00 20.02
N LEU A 78 29.51 -5.97 18.77
CA LEU A 78 30.78 -5.35 18.39
C LEU A 78 30.82 -3.87 18.78
N GLY A 79 29.75 -3.12 18.47
CA GLY A 79 29.64 -1.71 18.88
C GLY A 79 29.70 -1.52 20.39
N ARG A 80 29.00 -2.36 21.18
CA ARG A 80 29.05 -2.32 22.65
C ARG A 80 30.42 -2.68 23.22
N SER A 81 31.17 -3.56 22.53
CA SER A 81 32.55 -3.93 22.92
C SER A 81 33.60 -2.87 22.58
N GLY A 82 33.20 -1.77 21.92
CA GLY A 82 34.07 -0.65 21.61
C GLY A 82 34.86 -0.79 20.31
N VAL A 83 34.55 -1.78 19.46
CA VAL A 83 35.13 -1.88 18.11
C VAL A 83 34.58 -0.73 17.26
N PRO A 84 35.40 0.23 16.81
CA PRO A 84 34.90 1.38 16.07
C PRO A 84 34.43 0.98 14.67
N THR A 85 33.11 0.89 14.49
CA THR A 85 32.45 0.67 13.19
C THR A 85 32.06 2.01 12.57
N ARG A 86 32.25 2.20 11.26
CA ARG A 86 31.93 3.46 10.58
C ARG A 86 30.58 3.45 9.87
N SER A 87 30.29 2.37 9.15
CA SER A 87 29.00 2.09 8.50
C SER A 87 28.85 0.59 8.33
N ALA A 88 27.63 0.11 8.07
CA ALA A 88 27.38 -1.27 7.70
C ALA A 88 26.26 -1.37 6.68
N TYR A 89 26.31 -2.36 5.80
CA TYR A 89 25.29 -2.59 4.78
C TYR A 89 25.13 -4.09 4.48
N PHE A 90 23.95 -4.48 4.05
CA PHE A 90 23.73 -5.78 3.42
C PHE A 90 23.97 -5.65 1.91
N ASP A 91 24.80 -6.54 1.35
CA ASP A 91 24.93 -6.64 -0.10
C ASP A 91 23.72 -7.37 -0.73
N ALA A 92 23.68 -7.45 -2.07
CA ALA A 92 22.62 -8.14 -2.80
C ALA A 92 22.50 -9.64 -2.45
N LYS A 93 23.57 -10.26 -1.93
CA LYS A 93 23.59 -11.65 -1.47
C LYS A 93 23.06 -11.79 -0.03
N GLY A 94 22.84 -10.68 0.66
CA GLY A 94 22.38 -10.63 2.05
C GLY A 94 23.51 -10.77 3.08
N THR A 95 24.75 -10.47 2.71
CA THR A 95 25.91 -10.49 3.63
C THR A 95 26.05 -9.13 4.30
N LEU A 96 26.06 -9.08 5.64
CA LEU A 96 26.36 -7.85 6.38
C LEU A 96 27.86 -7.55 6.31
N THR A 97 28.21 -6.44 5.68
CA THR A 97 29.58 -5.92 5.60
C THR A 97 29.72 -4.67 6.44
N VAL A 98 30.76 -4.61 7.27
CA VAL A 98 31.06 -3.50 8.18
C VAL A 98 32.28 -2.72 7.68
N ASP A 99 32.12 -1.42 7.50
CA ASP A 99 33.21 -0.53 7.15
C ASP A 99 34.02 -0.14 8.39
N VAL A 100 35.34 -0.32 8.30
CA VAL A 100 36.30 -0.06 9.38
C VAL A 100 37.46 0.81 8.91
N ALA A 101 38.29 1.30 9.83
CA ALA A 101 39.40 2.20 9.52
C ALA A 101 40.73 1.49 9.29
N THR A 102 40.93 0.31 9.90
CA THR A 102 42.22 -0.35 9.99
C THR A 102 42.10 -1.86 9.82
N ALA A 103 43.18 -2.51 9.42
CA ALA A 103 43.25 -3.97 9.29
C ALA A 103 43.00 -4.68 10.63
N ARG A 104 43.40 -4.07 11.76
CA ARG A 104 43.12 -4.61 13.09
C ARG A 104 41.62 -4.69 13.37
N GLN A 105 40.89 -3.60 13.12
CA GLN A 105 39.44 -3.58 13.29
C GLN A 105 38.74 -4.56 12.33
N ALA A 106 39.26 -4.71 11.11
CA ALA A 106 38.74 -5.69 10.17
C ALA A 106 38.86 -7.11 10.73
N ALA A 107 40.02 -7.47 11.28
CA ALA A 107 40.23 -8.76 11.92
C ALA A 107 39.31 -8.97 13.14
N GLU A 108 39.04 -7.92 13.94
CA GLU A 108 38.10 -8.00 15.07
C GLU A 108 36.65 -8.25 14.61
N VAL A 109 36.21 -7.61 13.52
CA VAL A 109 34.89 -7.83 12.90
C VAL A 109 34.77 -9.24 12.29
N GLU A 110 35.81 -9.69 11.58
CA GLU A 110 35.85 -11.01 10.95
C GLU A 110 35.89 -12.14 11.98
N ALA A 111 36.61 -11.96 13.08
CA ALA A 111 36.63 -12.89 14.20
C ALA A 111 35.23 -13.05 14.86
N ALA A 112 34.38 -12.03 14.76
CA ALA A 112 32.99 -12.10 15.20
C ALA A 112 32.04 -12.70 14.15
N GLY A 113 32.53 -13.07 12.97
CA GLY A 113 31.75 -13.73 11.92
C GLY A 113 31.02 -12.80 10.96
N LEU A 114 31.39 -11.51 10.91
CA LEU A 114 30.88 -10.55 9.92
C LEU A 114 31.92 -10.26 8.84
N ALA A 115 31.48 -9.82 7.67
CA ALA A 115 32.41 -9.34 6.65
C ALA A 115 32.90 -7.94 7.02
N ALA A 116 34.19 -7.66 6.80
CA ALA A 116 34.78 -6.34 7.01
C ALA A 116 35.28 -5.73 5.70
N ARG A 117 35.22 -4.41 5.59
CA ARG A 117 35.79 -3.65 4.47
C ARG A 117 36.51 -2.42 4.99
N ILE A 118 37.68 -2.14 4.43
CA ILE A 118 38.30 -0.81 4.55
C ILE A 118 37.96 -0.07 3.27
N PRO A 119 36.95 0.84 3.28
CA PRO A 119 36.53 1.51 2.06
C PRO A 119 37.61 2.48 1.57
N ALA A 120 37.67 2.70 0.26
CA ALA A 120 38.59 3.67 -0.34
C ALA A 120 38.31 5.11 0.15
N ARG A 121 37.05 5.39 0.50
CA ARG A 121 36.60 6.67 1.07
C ARG A 121 35.90 6.43 2.40
N ALA A 122 36.22 7.23 3.39
CA ALA A 122 35.51 7.22 4.66
C ALA A 122 34.04 7.62 4.47
N PRO A 123 33.08 7.01 5.20
CA PRO A 123 31.67 7.39 5.13
C PRO A 123 31.43 8.89 5.37
N SER A 124 32.13 9.48 6.35
CA SER A 124 32.05 10.90 6.65
C SER A 124 32.48 11.81 5.50
N ALA A 125 33.39 11.36 4.63
CA ALA A 125 33.79 12.11 3.45
C ALA A 125 32.66 12.11 2.39
N LEU A 126 31.96 10.98 2.21
CA LEU A 126 30.82 10.88 1.29
C LEU A 126 29.61 11.67 1.82
N GLU A 127 29.36 11.63 3.13
CA GLU A 127 28.34 12.44 3.79
C GLU A 127 28.64 13.94 3.64
N GLY A 128 29.91 14.34 3.74
CA GLY A 128 30.34 15.73 3.49
C GLY A 128 30.01 16.20 2.07
N ILE A 129 30.25 15.36 1.05
CA ILE A 129 29.86 15.65 -0.34
C ILE A 129 28.34 15.77 -0.46
N LYS A 130 27.58 14.82 0.10
CA LYS A 130 26.11 14.87 0.07
C LYS A 130 25.58 16.15 0.73
N ALA A 131 26.11 16.53 1.87
CA ALA A 131 25.71 17.74 2.59
C ALA A 131 26.07 19.05 1.84
N GLU A 132 27.13 19.03 1.01
CA GLU A 132 27.41 20.13 0.09
C GLU A 132 26.36 20.22 -1.02
N LEU A 133 26.00 19.09 -1.64
CA LEU A 133 24.93 19.04 -2.63
C LEU A 133 23.58 19.46 -2.04
N ASP A 134 23.24 19.03 -0.82
CA ASP A 134 22.04 19.45 -0.10
C ASP A 134 21.97 21.00 0.00
N ARG A 135 23.06 21.64 0.47
CA ARG A 135 23.14 23.11 0.57
C ARG A 135 23.06 23.83 -0.78
N LEU A 136 23.55 23.22 -1.86
CA LEU A 136 23.41 23.79 -3.20
C LEU A 136 21.93 23.75 -3.66
N ALA A 137 21.26 22.62 -3.43
CA ALA A 137 19.85 22.44 -3.78
C ALA A 137 18.92 23.37 -2.99
N GLU A 138 19.20 23.62 -1.71
CA GLU A 138 18.46 24.58 -0.87
C GLU A 138 18.55 26.02 -1.40
N LYS A 139 19.70 26.40 -1.95
CA LYS A 139 19.90 27.75 -2.52
C LYS A 139 19.23 27.91 -3.88
N LYS A 140 19.31 26.88 -4.73
CA LYS A 140 18.73 26.86 -6.06
C LYS A 140 18.31 25.43 -6.42
N LEU A 141 17.01 25.22 -6.55
CA LEU A 141 16.43 23.91 -6.79
C LEU A 141 16.80 23.36 -8.19
N PRO A 142 17.50 22.21 -8.29
CA PRO A 142 17.88 21.59 -9.57
C PRO A 142 16.76 20.68 -10.10
N VAL A 143 15.76 21.25 -10.77
CA VAL A 143 14.52 20.56 -11.16
C VAL A 143 14.69 19.33 -12.07
N GLY A 144 15.78 19.27 -12.84
CA GLY A 144 16.15 18.15 -13.71
C GLY A 144 16.94 17.04 -12.99
N VAL A 145 17.37 17.26 -11.74
CA VAL A 145 18.02 16.25 -10.90
C VAL A 145 16.95 15.55 -10.05
N GLU A 146 16.94 14.23 -10.10
CA GLU A 146 15.94 13.41 -9.44
C GLU A 146 16.23 13.17 -7.96
N SER A 147 17.45 12.72 -7.67
CA SER A 147 17.87 12.40 -6.31
C SER A 147 19.39 12.37 -6.21
N TRP A 148 19.90 12.43 -4.98
CA TRP A 148 21.30 12.16 -4.68
C TRP A 148 21.45 11.52 -3.30
N HIS A 149 22.29 10.50 -3.19
CA HIS A 149 22.47 9.74 -1.96
C HIS A 149 23.90 9.20 -1.82
N VAL A 150 24.28 8.82 -0.60
CA VAL A 150 25.49 8.04 -0.34
C VAL A 150 25.17 6.58 -0.63
N ASP A 151 25.89 5.97 -1.56
CA ASP A 151 25.88 4.53 -1.80
C ASP A 151 27.04 3.88 -1.03
N PRO A 152 26.76 3.22 0.13
CA PRO A 152 27.78 2.54 0.89
C PRO A 152 28.33 1.31 0.15
N VAL A 153 27.54 0.65 -0.72
CA VAL A 153 27.99 -0.54 -1.45
C VAL A 153 29.05 -0.13 -2.49
N GLY A 154 28.74 0.84 -3.34
CA GLY A 154 29.66 1.39 -4.35
C GLY A 154 30.73 2.33 -3.79
N ASN A 155 30.63 2.75 -2.53
CA ASN A 155 31.52 3.71 -1.84
C ASN A 155 31.65 5.06 -2.58
N LYS A 156 30.49 5.61 -2.96
CA LYS A 156 30.33 6.86 -3.73
C LYS A 156 29.08 7.62 -3.33
N VAL A 157 28.95 8.86 -3.82
CA VAL A 157 27.67 9.58 -3.89
C VAL A 157 27.09 9.37 -5.28
N VAL A 158 25.86 8.88 -5.38
CA VAL A 158 25.14 8.72 -6.64
C VAL A 158 24.21 9.90 -6.83
N VAL A 159 24.25 10.52 -8.02
CA VAL A 159 23.33 11.59 -8.43
C VAL A 159 22.55 11.09 -9.63
N THR A 160 21.24 10.95 -9.45
CA THR A 160 20.33 10.52 -10.51
C THR A 160 19.74 11.74 -11.19
N VAL A 161 19.86 11.81 -12.51
CA VAL A 161 19.50 12.97 -13.32
C VAL A 161 18.50 12.55 -14.39
N ARG A 162 17.42 13.30 -14.59
CA ARG A 162 16.48 13.09 -15.69
C ARG A 162 16.87 13.91 -16.90
N ASP A 163 17.02 15.22 -16.69
CA ASP A 163 17.44 16.15 -17.71
C ASP A 163 18.37 17.21 -17.13
N THR A 164 19.16 17.83 -18.02
CA THR A 164 19.96 19.01 -17.69
C THR A 164 19.64 20.14 -18.66
N ALA A 165 18.37 20.29 -19.04
CA ALA A 165 17.91 21.30 -19.98
C ALA A 165 17.95 22.71 -19.36
N ASP A 166 17.74 22.82 -18.05
CA ASP A 166 17.86 24.09 -17.33
C ASP A 166 19.28 24.35 -16.79
N ALA A 167 19.60 25.63 -16.58
CA ALA A 167 20.93 26.06 -16.15
C ALA A 167 21.25 25.66 -14.70
N THR A 168 20.24 25.53 -13.84
CA THR A 168 20.41 25.18 -12.42
C THR A 168 20.79 23.71 -12.28
N SER A 169 20.12 22.80 -13.00
CA SER A 169 20.45 21.38 -13.01
C SER A 169 21.82 21.12 -13.63
N ARG A 170 22.19 21.84 -14.70
CA ARG A 170 23.57 21.77 -15.24
C ARG A 170 24.62 22.18 -14.22
N ALA A 171 24.39 23.30 -13.51
CA ALA A 171 25.33 23.78 -12.50
C ALA A 171 25.45 22.79 -11.32
N PHE A 172 24.34 22.21 -10.89
CA PHE A 172 24.32 21.20 -9.83
C PHE A 172 25.10 19.94 -10.22
N VAL A 173 24.84 19.40 -11.42
CA VAL A 173 25.57 18.23 -11.94
C VAL A 173 27.05 18.53 -12.12
N ALA A 174 27.42 19.74 -12.54
CA ALA A 174 28.81 20.16 -12.64
C ALA A 174 29.50 20.22 -11.26
N ALA A 175 28.82 20.76 -10.24
CA ALA A 175 29.31 20.76 -8.87
C ALA A 175 29.51 19.33 -8.35
N ALA A 176 28.54 18.44 -8.57
CA ALA A 176 28.66 17.03 -8.20
C ALA A 176 29.85 16.35 -8.90
N ARG A 177 30.03 16.56 -10.21
CA ARG A 177 31.17 16.01 -10.97
C ARG A 177 32.53 16.55 -10.52
N SER A 178 32.58 17.72 -9.88
CA SER A 178 33.84 18.30 -9.38
C SER A 178 34.50 17.45 -8.28
N HIS A 179 33.73 16.58 -7.60
CA HIS A 179 34.26 15.61 -6.64
C HIS A 179 34.88 14.35 -7.29
N GLY A 180 34.97 14.33 -8.62
CA GLY A 180 35.66 13.30 -9.39
C GLY A 180 35.12 11.89 -9.12
N PRO A 181 35.99 10.90 -8.86
CA PRO A 181 35.56 9.50 -8.72
C PRO A 181 34.75 9.20 -7.45
N ALA A 182 34.57 10.18 -6.56
CA ALA A 182 33.69 10.07 -5.40
C ALA A 182 32.21 10.20 -5.76
N VAL A 183 31.88 10.74 -6.94
CA VAL A 183 30.51 10.90 -7.43
C VAL A 183 30.31 10.05 -8.68
N THR A 184 29.13 9.45 -8.81
CA THR A 184 28.65 8.87 -10.08
C THR A 184 27.35 9.57 -10.45
N VAL A 185 27.25 10.00 -11.69
CA VAL A 185 26.04 10.64 -12.23
C VAL A 185 25.39 9.66 -13.17
N GLU A 186 24.16 9.29 -12.89
CA GLU A 186 23.39 8.33 -13.66
C GLU A 186 22.17 9.02 -14.27
N THR A 187 21.75 8.55 -15.44
CA THR A 187 20.56 9.07 -16.10
C THR A 187 19.39 8.15 -15.82
N SER A 188 18.29 8.72 -15.31
CA SER A 188 17.01 8.04 -15.15
C SER A 188 16.09 8.41 -16.30
N THR A 189 15.46 7.40 -16.90
CA THR A 189 14.33 7.58 -17.82
C THR A 189 12.99 7.38 -17.12
N ASP A 190 13.00 7.10 -15.81
CA ASP A 190 11.80 6.88 -15.03
C ASP A 190 11.09 8.22 -14.77
N ASP A 191 9.78 8.15 -14.56
CA ASP A 191 8.99 9.33 -14.18
C ASP A 191 9.55 9.94 -12.90
N ALA A 192 9.59 11.27 -12.83
CA ALA A 192 10.03 11.98 -11.64
C ALA A 192 9.30 11.49 -10.37
N PRO A 193 9.99 11.27 -9.24
CA PRO A 193 9.34 11.01 -7.95
C PRO A 193 8.43 12.19 -7.63
N GLN A 194 7.13 11.97 -7.77
CA GLN A 194 6.11 12.95 -7.44
C GLN A 194 5.69 12.69 -6.00
N ALA A 195 5.65 13.74 -5.18
CA ALA A 195 4.87 13.69 -3.95
C ALA A 195 3.45 13.28 -4.36
N THR A 196 3.00 12.09 -3.96
CA THR A 196 1.70 11.60 -4.38
C THR A 196 0.65 12.62 -3.96
N ALA A 197 -0.09 13.20 -4.91
CA ALA A 197 -1.35 13.82 -4.55
C ALA A 197 -2.20 12.71 -3.92
N ALA A 198 -2.31 12.73 -2.60
CA ALA A 198 -3.11 11.79 -1.83
C ALA A 198 -4.55 12.33 -1.84
N ILE A 199 -5.30 11.97 -2.88
CA ILE A 199 -6.62 12.53 -3.14
C ILE A 199 -7.64 11.71 -2.38
N SER A 200 -8.33 12.31 -1.41
CA SER A 200 -9.32 11.58 -0.62
C SER A 200 -10.62 11.41 -1.41
N PRO A 201 -11.27 10.22 -1.35
CA PRO A 201 -12.66 10.08 -1.77
C PRO A 201 -13.55 11.17 -1.15
N GLY A 202 -14.37 11.82 -1.96
CA GLY A 202 -15.21 12.96 -1.62
C GLY A 202 -14.58 14.34 -1.88
N SER A 203 -13.29 14.41 -2.21
CA SER A 203 -12.63 15.65 -2.64
C SER A 203 -13.23 16.24 -3.92
N LYS A 204 -13.08 17.56 -4.11
CA LYS A 204 -13.49 18.24 -5.36
C LYS A 204 -12.59 17.83 -6.52
N MET A 205 -13.20 17.43 -7.63
CA MET A 205 -12.55 17.09 -8.89
C MET A 205 -13.12 17.97 -9.99
N ASN A 206 -12.29 18.83 -10.59
CA ASN A 206 -12.69 19.62 -11.73
C ASN A 206 -12.58 18.77 -13.00
N ILE A 207 -13.53 18.97 -13.92
CA ILE A 207 -13.57 18.32 -15.22
C ILE A 207 -13.37 19.43 -16.24
N ASN A 208 -12.30 19.37 -17.01
CA ASN A 208 -11.97 20.39 -17.99
C ASN A 208 -12.15 19.80 -19.38
N THR A 209 -13.12 20.30 -20.13
CA THR A 209 -13.31 19.96 -21.54
C THR A 209 -13.38 21.25 -22.36
N PRO A 210 -13.05 21.22 -23.67
CA PRO A 210 -13.24 22.35 -24.56
C PRO A 210 -14.69 22.89 -24.60
N ASP A 211 -15.67 22.06 -24.21
CA ASP A 211 -17.11 22.34 -24.29
C ASP A 211 -17.76 22.76 -22.96
N VAL A 212 -17.06 22.59 -21.81
CA VAL A 212 -17.55 23.03 -20.50
C VAL A 212 -16.48 23.79 -19.72
N ASN A 213 -16.55 25.11 -19.81
CA ASN A 213 -15.93 25.99 -18.81
C ASN A 213 -16.60 25.75 -17.44
N GLY A 214 -15.93 25.02 -16.52
CA GLY A 214 -16.19 25.13 -15.07
C GLY A 214 -17.04 24.04 -14.39
N GLY A 215 -17.20 22.85 -14.97
CA GLY A 215 -17.86 21.72 -14.30
C GLY A 215 -16.98 21.06 -13.22
N TYR A 216 -17.59 20.61 -12.11
CA TYR A 216 -16.90 19.78 -11.13
C TYR A 216 -17.79 18.64 -10.61
N CYS A 217 -17.13 17.55 -10.26
CA CYS A 217 -17.68 16.42 -9.55
C CYS A 217 -16.89 16.22 -8.24
N SER A 218 -17.18 15.12 -7.57
CA SER A 218 -16.48 14.64 -6.40
C SER A 218 -15.72 13.35 -6.73
N VAL A 219 -14.58 13.16 -6.08
CA VAL A 219 -13.75 11.96 -6.23
C VAL A 219 -14.47 10.76 -5.61
N GLY A 220 -14.60 9.67 -6.34
CA GLY A 220 -15.10 8.38 -5.84
C GLY A 220 -14.00 7.55 -5.17
N PHE A 221 -13.91 6.26 -5.49
CA PHE A 221 -12.98 5.34 -4.84
C PHE A 221 -11.80 4.94 -5.72
N GLY A 222 -10.62 4.77 -5.11
CA GLY A 222 -9.48 4.15 -5.75
C GLY A 222 -9.65 2.64 -5.82
N ALA A 223 -9.44 2.06 -6.99
CA ALA A 223 -9.48 0.63 -7.23
C ALA A 223 -8.36 0.23 -8.20
N ARG A 224 -8.06 -1.06 -8.27
CA ARG A 224 -7.01 -1.60 -9.14
C ARG A 224 -7.51 -2.78 -9.93
N ASP A 225 -7.03 -2.93 -11.15
CA ASP A 225 -7.27 -4.14 -11.93
C ASP A 225 -6.35 -5.29 -11.51
N GLN A 226 -6.44 -6.42 -12.22
CA GLN A 226 -5.62 -7.60 -11.96
C GLN A 226 -4.13 -7.38 -12.25
N GLN A 227 -3.79 -6.40 -13.09
CA GLN A 227 -2.41 -6.01 -13.41
C GLN A 227 -1.86 -4.95 -12.45
N GLY A 228 -2.65 -4.54 -11.44
CA GLY A 228 -2.28 -3.53 -10.46
C GLY A 228 -2.42 -2.08 -10.94
N ARG A 229 -2.94 -1.84 -12.16
CA ARG A 229 -3.17 -0.50 -12.69
C ARG A 229 -4.26 0.20 -11.88
N GLN A 230 -4.01 1.45 -11.54
CA GLN A 230 -4.87 2.24 -10.65
C GLN A 230 -5.97 2.95 -11.43
N TYR A 231 -7.19 2.86 -10.91
CA TYR A 231 -8.39 3.45 -11.47
C TYR A 231 -9.17 4.21 -10.39
N LEU A 232 -9.77 5.32 -10.79
CA LEU A 232 -10.83 5.99 -10.07
C LEU A 232 -12.17 5.39 -10.52
N ALA A 233 -12.88 4.76 -9.60
CA ALA A 233 -14.30 4.42 -9.75
C ALA A 233 -15.16 5.65 -9.43
N THR A 234 -15.95 6.13 -10.39
CA THR A 234 -16.75 7.36 -10.27
C THR A 234 -18.08 7.26 -11.01
N ALA A 235 -18.91 8.31 -10.93
CA ALA A 235 -20.14 8.42 -11.70
C ALA A 235 -19.82 8.55 -13.20
N GLY A 236 -20.54 7.79 -14.02
CA GLY A 236 -20.30 7.74 -15.45
C GLY A 236 -20.56 9.09 -16.15
N HIS A 237 -21.54 9.86 -15.67
CA HIS A 237 -21.87 11.17 -16.25
C HIS A 237 -20.76 12.21 -16.04
N CYS A 238 -19.92 12.06 -15.01
CA CYS A 238 -18.77 12.94 -14.77
C CYS A 238 -17.64 12.76 -15.78
N ILE A 239 -17.60 11.62 -16.47
CA ILE A 239 -16.52 11.27 -17.43
C ILE A 239 -17.07 10.77 -18.75
N LYS A 240 -18.27 11.23 -19.12
CA LYS A 240 -18.93 10.82 -20.37
C LYS A 240 -18.07 11.14 -21.60
N GLY A 241 -17.33 12.24 -21.59
CA GLY A 241 -16.39 12.63 -22.64
C GLY A 241 -15.01 11.97 -22.55
N LEU A 242 -14.82 11.05 -21.60
CA LEU A 242 -13.52 10.47 -21.25
C LEU A 242 -12.49 11.54 -20.85
N ASP A 243 -13.00 12.52 -20.09
CA ASP A 243 -12.34 13.79 -19.82
C ASP A 243 -11.12 13.66 -18.89
N THR A 244 -10.22 14.64 -18.98
CA THR A 244 -9.11 14.78 -18.02
C THR A 244 -9.63 15.37 -16.71
N LEU A 245 -9.21 14.78 -15.60
CA LEU A 245 -9.68 15.09 -14.26
C LEU A 245 -8.60 15.80 -13.47
N TYR A 246 -8.99 16.90 -12.82
CA TYR A 246 -8.08 17.79 -12.13
C TYR A 246 -8.40 17.89 -10.64
N PHE A 247 -7.38 17.78 -9.81
CA PHE A 247 -7.43 18.02 -8.38
C PHE A 247 -6.46 19.17 -8.06
N SER A 248 -6.97 20.22 -7.40
CA SER A 248 -6.17 21.40 -7.04
C SER A 248 -5.37 22.00 -8.21
N GLY A 249 -5.95 21.99 -9.41
CA GLY A 249 -5.34 22.53 -10.63
C GLY A 249 -4.39 21.58 -11.37
N SER A 250 -4.07 20.42 -10.80
CA SER A 250 -3.21 19.42 -11.43
C SER A 250 -4.02 18.24 -11.96
N SER A 251 -3.67 17.74 -13.16
CA SER A 251 -4.27 16.53 -13.72
C SER A 251 -3.87 15.32 -12.88
N PHE A 252 -4.83 14.47 -12.52
CA PHE A 252 -4.56 13.27 -11.71
C PHE A 252 -5.17 11.98 -12.27
N ALA A 253 -6.13 12.08 -13.19
CA ALA A 253 -6.74 10.93 -13.84
C ALA A 253 -7.34 11.31 -15.19
N LYS A 254 -7.59 10.31 -16.04
CA LYS A 254 -8.27 10.48 -17.32
C LYS A 254 -9.36 9.43 -17.50
N GLY A 255 -10.57 9.85 -17.87
CA GLY A 255 -11.67 8.93 -18.19
C GLY A 255 -11.25 7.88 -19.21
N THR A 256 -11.63 6.62 -19.00
CA THR A 256 -11.30 5.52 -19.92
C THR A 256 -12.53 4.77 -20.40
N GLN A 257 -13.49 4.54 -19.51
CA GLN A 257 -14.74 3.85 -19.83
C GLN A 257 -15.89 4.42 -19.01
N THR A 258 -17.06 4.52 -19.61
CA THR A 258 -18.30 4.94 -18.95
C THR A 258 -19.47 4.14 -19.53
N ARG A 259 -20.48 3.86 -18.71
CA ARG A 259 -21.77 3.31 -19.15
C ARG A 259 -22.87 4.36 -19.19
N PHE A 260 -22.53 5.62 -18.90
CA PHE A 260 -23.49 6.69 -18.93
C PHE A 260 -23.69 7.17 -20.37
N ALA A 261 -24.92 7.06 -20.85
CA ALA A 261 -25.37 7.59 -22.13
C ALA A 261 -26.64 8.42 -21.91
N HIS A 262 -26.89 9.40 -22.78
CA HIS A 262 -28.17 10.10 -22.78
C HIS A 262 -29.28 9.26 -23.42
N GLY A 263 -30.52 9.48 -22.99
CA GLY A 263 -31.68 8.76 -23.52
C GLY A 263 -31.94 7.47 -22.75
N TYR A 264 -31.76 6.32 -23.40
CA TYR A 264 -32.12 5.00 -22.85
C TYR A 264 -30.88 4.17 -22.50
N ASP A 265 -31.08 3.13 -21.70
CA ASP A 265 -30.06 2.14 -21.30
C ASP A 265 -28.80 2.71 -20.63
N SER A 266 -28.98 3.80 -19.87
CA SER A 266 -27.90 4.43 -19.12
C SER A 266 -27.66 3.74 -17.78
N VAL A 267 -26.39 3.60 -17.40
CA VAL A 267 -25.98 3.21 -16.05
C VAL A 267 -24.89 4.17 -15.60
N ASP A 268 -25.04 4.77 -14.43
CA ASP A 268 -24.19 5.89 -14.01
C ASP A 268 -22.90 5.42 -13.31
N MET A 269 -22.13 4.61 -14.03
CA MET A 269 -20.82 4.11 -13.60
C MET A 269 -19.74 4.38 -14.65
N GLY A 270 -18.55 4.73 -14.20
CA GLY A 270 -17.39 4.87 -15.05
C GLY A 270 -16.07 4.73 -14.30
N ILE A 271 -15.01 4.52 -15.07
CA ILE A 271 -13.64 4.40 -14.56
C ILE A 271 -12.70 5.35 -15.30
N ALA A 272 -11.83 6.00 -14.54
CA ALA A 272 -10.75 6.83 -15.05
C ALA A 272 -9.40 6.24 -14.63
N ALA A 273 -8.44 6.13 -15.55
CA ALA A 273 -7.09 5.71 -15.21
C ALA A 273 -6.43 6.81 -14.38
N ILE A 274 -5.88 6.44 -13.22
CA ILE A 274 -5.12 7.36 -12.37
C ILE A 274 -3.73 7.53 -12.99
N SER A 275 -3.34 8.79 -13.17
CA SER A 275 -2.04 9.15 -13.74
C SER A 275 -0.89 8.70 -12.85
N SER A 276 0.26 8.38 -13.47
CA SER A 276 1.51 8.08 -12.76
C SER A 276 1.79 9.17 -11.70
N GLY A 277 2.29 8.75 -10.53
CA GLY A 277 2.57 9.64 -9.39
C GLY A 277 1.35 10.16 -8.64
N ASN A 278 0.11 9.84 -9.04
CA ASN A 278 -1.10 10.22 -8.30
C ASN A 278 -1.72 9.02 -7.59
N SER A 279 -2.49 9.28 -6.52
CA SER A 279 -3.20 8.21 -5.80
C SER A 279 -4.53 8.69 -5.24
N VAL A 280 -5.51 7.80 -5.19
CA VAL A 280 -6.73 8.00 -4.38
C VAL A 280 -6.53 7.26 -3.07
N THR A 281 -6.68 7.96 -1.94
CA THR A 281 -6.41 7.39 -0.62
C THR A 281 -7.45 6.34 -0.23
N THR A 282 -7.10 5.51 0.75
CA THR A 282 -7.99 4.49 1.33
C THR A 282 -8.76 5.02 2.55
N ALA A 283 -8.97 6.34 2.63
CA ALA A 283 -9.76 6.98 3.68
C ALA A 283 -10.64 8.09 3.08
N VAL A 284 -11.95 7.93 3.20
CA VAL A 284 -12.94 8.91 2.73
C VAL A 284 -12.79 10.20 3.51
N GLY A 285 -12.68 11.32 2.80
CA GLY A 285 -12.47 12.64 3.39
C GLY A 285 -13.69 13.10 4.20
N GLY A 286 -13.48 13.49 5.45
CA GLY A 286 -14.55 13.97 6.33
C GLY A 286 -14.84 15.48 6.23
N TRP A 287 -14.10 16.21 5.38
CA TRP A 287 -14.22 17.67 5.16
C TRP A 287 -14.14 18.52 6.45
N GLY A 288 -13.50 18.00 7.51
CA GLY A 288 -13.46 18.65 8.83
C GLY A 288 -14.78 18.58 9.61
N VAL A 289 -15.84 18.03 9.02
CA VAL A 289 -17.12 17.74 9.70
C VAL A 289 -16.98 16.50 10.59
N VAL A 290 -16.26 15.50 10.08
CA VAL A 290 -15.86 14.28 10.80
C VAL A 290 -14.40 13.96 10.48
N SER A 291 -13.79 13.06 11.25
CA SER A 291 -12.50 12.46 10.87
C SER A 291 -12.64 11.63 9.59
N ASN A 292 -11.53 11.48 8.86
CA ASN A 292 -11.54 10.64 7.65
C ASN A 292 -11.90 9.19 8.01
N THR A 293 -12.79 8.59 7.20
CA THR A 293 -13.30 7.24 7.45
C THR A 293 -12.51 6.21 6.63
N PRO A 294 -11.81 5.24 7.25
CA PRO A 294 -11.03 4.25 6.52
C PRO A 294 -11.94 3.33 5.70
N VAL A 295 -11.51 3.03 4.47
CA VAL A 295 -12.19 2.11 3.56
C VAL A 295 -11.73 0.69 3.88
N ARG A 296 -12.63 -0.16 4.39
CA ARG A 296 -12.33 -1.52 4.82
C ARG A 296 -12.85 -2.61 3.89
N GLY A 297 -13.73 -2.25 2.95
CA GLY A 297 -14.32 -3.19 2.01
C GLY A 297 -15.45 -2.57 1.21
N ALA A 298 -16.10 -3.39 0.39
CA ALA A 298 -17.23 -3.00 -0.46
C ALA A 298 -18.48 -3.86 -0.19
N GLN A 299 -18.64 -4.39 1.02
CA GLN A 299 -19.81 -5.20 1.34
C GLN A 299 -21.06 -4.33 1.29
N ARG A 300 -22.00 -4.70 0.42
CA ARG A 300 -23.28 -4.01 0.25
C ARG A 300 -24.09 -4.06 1.55
N ALA A 301 -24.52 -2.90 2.01
CA ALA A 301 -25.34 -2.76 3.20
C ALA A 301 -26.80 -3.13 2.93
N ALA A 302 -27.50 -3.67 3.92
CA ALA A 302 -28.91 -3.99 3.79
C ALA A 302 -29.78 -2.71 3.67
N VAL A 303 -30.97 -2.83 3.05
CA VAL A 303 -31.99 -1.78 3.11
C VAL A 303 -32.29 -1.42 4.57
N GLY A 304 -32.46 -0.13 4.86
CA GLY A 304 -32.60 0.43 6.20
C GLY A 304 -31.27 0.82 6.85
N SER A 305 -30.13 0.41 6.28
CA SER A 305 -28.81 0.76 6.85
C SER A 305 -28.52 2.25 6.75
N THR A 306 -27.92 2.80 7.80
CA THR A 306 -27.35 4.15 7.78
C THR A 306 -26.13 4.19 6.86
N VAL A 307 -26.06 5.23 6.05
CA VAL A 307 -24.94 5.50 5.14
C VAL A 307 -24.65 7.00 5.11
N CYS A 308 -23.38 7.34 4.93
CA CYS A 308 -22.94 8.71 4.77
C CYS A 308 -22.27 8.92 3.42
N LYS A 309 -22.37 10.13 2.88
CA LYS A 309 -21.71 10.57 1.65
C LYS A 309 -20.72 11.68 1.95
N SER A 310 -19.51 11.57 1.41
CA SER A 310 -18.59 12.68 1.22
C SER A 310 -18.63 13.23 -0.20
N GLY A 311 -18.77 14.55 -0.35
CA GLY A 311 -18.80 15.24 -1.65
C GLY A 311 -18.38 16.71 -1.58
N ALA A 312 -18.05 17.28 -2.72
CA ALA A 312 -17.48 18.62 -2.88
C ALA A 312 -18.46 19.74 -2.51
N THR A 313 -19.77 19.51 -2.65
CA THR A 313 -20.80 20.54 -2.46
C THR A 313 -21.35 20.47 -1.05
N THR A 314 -21.99 19.34 -0.69
CA THR A 314 -22.67 19.19 0.62
C THR A 314 -21.76 18.63 1.70
N LYS A 315 -20.49 18.35 1.39
CA LYS A 315 -19.49 17.84 2.33
C LYS A 315 -19.91 16.47 2.87
N TRP A 316 -20.10 16.34 4.18
CA TRP A 316 -20.47 15.09 4.83
C TRP A 316 -21.95 15.10 5.22
N THR A 317 -22.75 14.25 4.58
CA THR A 317 -24.19 14.12 4.84
C THR A 317 -24.55 12.66 5.03
N CYS A 318 -25.51 12.36 5.91
CA CYS A 318 -25.90 10.99 6.23
C CYS A 318 -27.41 10.80 6.07
N GLY A 319 -27.83 9.54 5.96
CA GLY A 319 -29.21 9.13 5.74
C GLY A 319 -29.32 7.62 5.75
N THR A 320 -30.36 7.09 5.11
CA THR A 320 -30.62 5.65 5.07
C THR A 320 -30.83 5.15 3.65
N ILE A 321 -30.35 3.95 3.36
CA ILE A 321 -30.63 3.26 2.10
C ILE A 321 -32.06 2.73 2.15
N SER A 322 -32.92 3.21 1.26
CA SER A 322 -34.34 2.83 1.23
C SER A 322 -34.63 1.64 0.31
N SER A 323 -33.84 1.43 -0.74
CA SER A 323 -34.06 0.37 -1.73
C SER A 323 -32.94 0.32 -2.78
N TYR A 324 -32.85 -0.80 -3.51
CA TYR A 324 -31.90 -1.05 -4.60
C TYR A 324 -32.62 -1.31 -5.93
N ASN A 325 -31.87 -1.34 -7.03
CA ASN A 325 -32.37 -1.61 -8.38
C ASN A 325 -33.42 -0.60 -8.87
N HIS A 326 -33.23 0.69 -8.55
CA HIS A 326 -34.05 1.78 -9.03
C HIS A 326 -33.74 2.12 -10.48
N SER A 327 -34.81 2.40 -11.24
CA SER A 327 -34.73 3.10 -12.52
C SER A 327 -35.27 4.52 -12.35
N VAL A 328 -34.49 5.52 -12.77
CA VAL A 328 -34.78 6.94 -12.55
C VAL A 328 -34.62 7.66 -13.89
N THR A 329 -35.57 8.53 -14.23
CA THR A 329 -35.43 9.42 -15.39
C THR A 329 -34.97 10.79 -14.92
N TYR A 330 -33.73 11.16 -15.24
CA TYR A 330 -33.21 12.50 -15.01
C TYR A 330 -33.69 13.46 -16.11
N THR A 331 -34.09 14.66 -15.69
CA THR A 331 -34.66 15.70 -16.56
C THR A 331 -33.97 17.04 -16.32
N ASP A 332 -32.65 17.07 -16.47
CA ASP A 332 -31.86 18.29 -16.29
C ASP A 332 -32.16 19.31 -17.39
N PRO A 333 -32.35 20.60 -17.05
CA PRO A 333 -32.56 21.65 -18.04
C PRO A 333 -31.44 21.68 -19.08
N GLY A 334 -31.82 21.66 -20.37
CA GLY A 334 -30.87 21.69 -21.48
C GLY A 334 -30.16 20.37 -21.78
N GLN A 335 -30.51 19.27 -21.10
CA GLN A 335 -29.99 17.93 -21.38
C GLN A 335 -31.11 16.99 -21.87
N PRO A 336 -30.78 15.96 -22.67
CA PRO A 336 -31.76 14.94 -23.01
C PRO A 336 -32.24 14.20 -21.75
N ARG A 337 -33.54 13.92 -21.68
CA ARG A 337 -34.09 13.04 -20.64
C ARG A 337 -33.35 11.71 -20.66
N THR A 338 -32.87 11.27 -19.50
CA THR A 338 -31.98 10.11 -19.41
C THR A 338 -32.51 9.11 -18.38
N LEU A 339 -32.89 7.92 -18.83
CA LEU A 339 -33.29 6.81 -17.98
C LEU A 339 -32.04 6.05 -17.50
N VAL A 340 -31.72 6.21 -16.21
CA VAL A 340 -30.62 5.51 -15.53
C VAL A 340 -31.17 4.35 -14.72
N LYS A 341 -30.57 3.17 -14.87
CA LYS A 341 -30.99 1.92 -14.22
C LYS A 341 -29.98 1.45 -13.17
N GLY A 342 -30.43 0.62 -12.23
CA GLY A 342 -29.57 -0.10 -11.28
C GLY A 342 -29.12 0.72 -10.05
N LEU A 343 -29.78 1.84 -9.75
CA LEU A 343 -29.40 2.73 -8.66
C LEU A 343 -29.90 2.24 -7.29
N ALA A 344 -29.26 2.68 -6.21
CA ALA A 344 -29.80 2.60 -4.85
C ALA A 344 -30.44 3.95 -4.48
N LYS A 345 -31.64 3.92 -3.88
CA LYS A 345 -32.37 5.10 -3.40
C LYS A 345 -32.07 5.35 -1.93
N SER A 346 -31.86 6.60 -1.53
CA SER A 346 -31.54 7.01 -0.17
C SER A 346 -32.17 8.34 0.24
N SER A 347 -32.14 8.62 1.54
CA SER A 347 -32.49 9.91 2.14
C SER A 347 -31.29 10.84 2.37
N VAL A 348 -30.06 10.43 2.02
CA VAL A 348 -28.85 11.24 2.17
C VAL A 348 -28.98 12.51 1.32
N CYS A 349 -28.70 13.68 1.91
CA CYS A 349 -28.75 14.92 1.13
C CYS A 349 -27.55 15.04 0.18
N ILE A 350 -27.83 15.39 -1.07
CA ILE A 350 -26.82 15.60 -2.12
C ILE A 350 -27.22 16.80 -2.97
N HIS A 351 -26.24 17.47 -3.56
CA HIS A 351 -26.46 18.58 -4.49
C HIS A 351 -25.56 18.45 -5.72
N LYS A 352 -25.86 19.19 -6.79
CA LYS A 352 -24.98 19.34 -7.96
C LYS A 352 -23.53 19.59 -7.53
N GLY A 353 -22.61 18.78 -8.04
CA GLY A 353 -21.19 18.76 -7.66
C GLY A 353 -20.80 17.63 -6.70
N ASP A 354 -21.75 17.02 -5.98
CA ASP A 354 -21.52 15.81 -5.18
C ASP A 354 -21.45 14.53 -6.02
N SER A 355 -21.86 14.60 -7.29
CA SER A 355 -21.75 13.55 -8.29
C SER A 355 -20.39 12.85 -8.26
N GLY A 356 -20.37 11.52 -8.30
CA GLY A 356 -19.15 10.72 -8.16
C GLY A 356 -18.64 10.56 -6.72
N GLY A 357 -19.11 11.38 -5.77
CA GLY A 357 -18.67 11.37 -4.38
C GLY A 357 -18.94 10.06 -3.65
N ALA A 358 -18.11 9.76 -2.66
CA ALA A 358 -18.05 8.46 -2.00
C ALA A 358 -19.14 8.27 -0.92
N TRP A 359 -19.84 7.14 -1.00
CA TRP A 359 -20.80 6.69 0.02
C TRP A 359 -20.19 5.56 0.86
N ILE A 360 -20.27 5.66 2.17
CA ILE A 360 -19.61 4.75 3.11
C ILE A 360 -20.44 4.55 4.38
N THR A 361 -20.39 3.34 4.95
CA THR A 361 -20.97 3.06 6.27
C THR A 361 -19.99 3.43 7.38
N ASN A 362 -20.47 3.54 8.62
CA ASN A 362 -19.61 3.82 9.78
C ASN A 362 -18.53 2.73 10.00
N GLN A 363 -18.79 1.50 9.56
CA GLN A 363 -17.84 0.38 9.64
C GLN A 363 -16.80 0.39 8.49
N GLY A 364 -16.80 1.42 7.66
CA GLY A 364 -15.85 1.56 6.55
C GLY A 364 -16.21 0.74 5.30
N GLN A 365 -17.46 0.29 5.14
CA GLN A 365 -17.88 -0.40 3.92
C GLN A 365 -18.30 0.61 2.86
N ALA A 366 -17.56 0.68 1.76
CA ALA A 366 -17.85 1.53 0.62
C ALA A 366 -19.09 1.03 -0.14
N GLN A 367 -20.09 1.90 -0.29
CA GLN A 367 -21.42 1.53 -0.79
C GLN A 367 -21.66 1.94 -2.25
N GLY A 368 -21.13 3.08 -2.67
CA GLY A 368 -21.44 3.61 -4.00
C GLY A 368 -20.89 5.00 -4.27
N VAL A 369 -21.15 5.46 -5.48
CA VAL A 369 -20.81 6.82 -5.93
C VAL A 369 -22.08 7.60 -6.26
N THR A 370 -22.14 8.88 -5.90
CA THR A 370 -23.34 9.72 -6.10
C THR A 370 -23.73 9.81 -7.58
N SER A 371 -25.00 9.57 -7.90
CA SER A 371 -25.56 9.75 -9.24
C SER A 371 -26.31 11.08 -9.36
N GLY A 372 -27.34 11.31 -8.55
CA GLY A 372 -28.13 12.55 -8.56
C GLY A 372 -29.34 12.49 -7.63
N SER A 373 -30.08 13.58 -7.47
CA SER A 373 -31.26 13.68 -6.59
C SER A 373 -32.49 14.26 -7.29
N SER A 374 -33.66 14.10 -6.65
CA SER A 374 -34.92 14.74 -7.07
C SER A 374 -35.23 16.03 -6.31
N ASP A 375 -34.53 16.28 -5.20
CA ASP A 375 -34.62 17.51 -4.42
C ASP A 375 -33.20 18.05 -4.20
N LEU A 376 -33.06 19.37 -4.33
CA LEU A 376 -31.81 20.10 -4.18
C LEU A 376 -31.78 20.90 -2.86
N SER A 377 -32.88 20.96 -2.08
CA SER A 377 -32.82 21.60 -0.77
C SER A 377 -32.18 20.69 0.28
N CYS A 378 -30.94 21.01 0.65
CA CYS A 378 -30.29 20.50 1.86
C CYS A 378 -30.51 21.47 3.02
N ASP A 379 -31.77 21.73 3.38
CA ASP A 379 -32.16 22.76 4.37
C ASP A 379 -32.15 22.27 5.83
N GLY A 380 -31.55 21.11 6.10
CA GLY A 380 -31.51 20.50 7.43
C GLY A 380 -32.77 19.71 7.79
N SER A 381 -33.81 19.73 6.95
CA SER A 381 -34.96 18.82 7.05
C SER A 381 -34.68 17.58 6.20
N PHE A 382 -34.01 16.59 6.78
CA PHE A 382 -33.80 15.29 6.13
C PHE A 382 -35.16 14.60 5.91
N GLY A 383 -35.81 14.79 4.75
CA GLY A 383 -37.13 14.17 4.52
C GLY A 383 -37.90 14.58 3.26
N SER A 384 -37.64 15.74 2.65
CA SER A 384 -38.15 16.05 1.32
C SER A 384 -37.12 15.62 0.26
N GLY A 385 -37.55 14.77 -0.68
CA GLY A 385 -36.72 14.31 -1.79
C GLY A 385 -36.04 12.96 -1.63
N ALA A 386 -35.46 12.49 -2.74
CA ALA A 386 -34.71 11.26 -2.83
C ALA A 386 -33.36 11.51 -3.49
N SER A 387 -32.34 10.79 -3.02
CA SER A 387 -31.04 10.74 -3.67
C SER A 387 -30.75 9.34 -4.18
N TRP A 388 -29.90 9.26 -5.20
CA TRP A 388 -29.49 8.02 -5.80
C TRP A 388 -27.97 7.90 -5.87
N MET A 389 -27.48 6.70 -5.59
CA MET A 389 -26.09 6.31 -5.82
C MET A 389 -26.03 5.10 -6.73
N GLN A 390 -24.94 4.99 -7.49
CA GLN A 390 -24.56 3.78 -8.18
C GLN A 390 -23.85 2.84 -7.20
N PRO A 391 -24.38 1.63 -6.93
CA PRO A 391 -23.71 0.66 -6.07
C PRO A 391 -22.27 0.35 -6.52
N LEU A 392 -21.32 0.40 -5.59
CA LEU A 392 -19.89 0.28 -5.88
C LEU A 392 -19.52 -1.15 -6.27
N ASP A 393 -20.08 -2.15 -5.60
CA ASP A 393 -19.82 -3.56 -5.91
C ASP A 393 -20.29 -3.94 -7.33
N ASP A 394 -21.37 -3.34 -7.84
CA ASP A 394 -21.79 -3.51 -9.24
C ASP A 394 -20.79 -2.87 -10.21
N LEU A 395 -20.29 -1.68 -9.89
CA LEU A 395 -19.27 -0.98 -10.68
C LEU A 395 -17.97 -1.80 -10.72
N LEU A 396 -17.47 -2.21 -9.55
CA LEU A 396 -16.22 -2.99 -9.42
C LEU A 396 -16.32 -4.30 -10.18
N ARG A 397 -17.44 -5.03 -10.03
CA ARG A 397 -17.68 -6.30 -10.73
C ARG A 397 -17.74 -6.12 -12.24
N TYR A 398 -18.44 -5.09 -12.72
CA TYR A 398 -18.57 -4.84 -14.15
C TYR A 398 -17.22 -4.56 -14.81
N TYR A 399 -16.36 -3.76 -14.17
CA TYR A 399 -15.04 -3.40 -14.69
C TYR A 399 -13.91 -4.34 -14.27
N GLY A 400 -14.19 -5.40 -13.50
CA GLY A 400 -13.17 -6.36 -13.04
C GLY A 400 -12.14 -5.74 -12.08
N LEU A 401 -12.56 -4.81 -11.23
CA LEU A 401 -11.68 -4.07 -10.32
C LEU A 401 -11.76 -4.58 -8.88
N THR A 402 -10.63 -4.47 -8.18
CA THR A 402 -10.49 -4.69 -6.74
C THR A 402 -10.37 -3.35 -6.02
N LEU A 403 -11.20 -3.12 -5.01
CA LEU A 403 -11.15 -1.89 -4.19
C LEU A 403 -9.81 -1.76 -3.45
N ASN A 404 -9.28 -0.55 -3.36
CA ASN A 404 -8.17 -0.25 -2.45
C ASN A 404 -8.72 -0.04 -1.04
N THR A 405 -8.17 -0.77 -0.06
CA THR A 405 -8.61 -0.72 1.34
C THR A 405 -7.48 -0.29 2.26
N ALA A 406 -7.84 0.33 3.38
CA ALA A 406 -6.93 0.62 4.47
C ALA A 406 -6.49 -0.69 5.14
N SER A 407 -5.22 -0.74 5.53
CA SER A 407 -4.63 -1.87 6.27
C SER A 407 -5.13 -1.96 7.71
#